data_AF-A0A350CU55-F1
#
_entry.id   AF-A0A350CU55-F1
#
_cell.length_a   1.000
_cell.length_b   1.000
_cell.length_c   1.000
_cell.angle_alpha   90.00
_cell.angle_beta   90.00
_cell.angle_gamma   90.00
#
_symmetry.space_group_name_H-M   'P 1'
#
loop_
_entity.id
_entity.type
_entity.pdbx_description
1 polymer ?
#
loop_
_entity_poly.entity_id
_entity_poly.type
_entity_poly.pdbx_seq_one_letter_code
_entity_poly.pdbx_strand_id
1 'polypeptide(L)' 'SGPLQTRTQALAQLRAVAEFFRRTEPHSPVAYLADKAASWGEQPLHVWLKTVVKDAGALAHVDELLGIERDAGKDG' A
#
# COMPACT_ATOMS: atom_id res chain seq x y z
N SER A 1 -11.40 3.40 -23.77
CA SER A 1 -11.12 3.85 -22.39
C SER A 1 -10.22 5.05 -22.44
N GLY A 2 -10.58 6.16 -21.79
CA GLY A 2 -9.73 7.36 -21.72
C GLY A 2 -8.55 7.17 -20.74
N PRO A 3 -7.61 8.11 -20.70
CA PRO A 3 -6.50 8.09 -19.75
C PRO A 3 -6.99 8.09 -18.30
N LEU A 4 -6.22 7.49 -17.39
CA LEU A 4 -6.49 7.52 -15.95
C LEU A 4 -6.46 8.96 -15.42
N GLN A 5 -7.52 9.39 -14.74
CA GLN A 5 -7.66 10.77 -14.25
C GLN A 5 -7.54 10.90 -12.73
N THR A 6 -7.78 9.82 -11.98
CA THR A 6 -7.78 9.87 -10.51
C THR A 6 -7.05 8.69 -9.90
N ARG A 7 -6.56 8.88 -8.68
CA ARG A 7 -6.00 7.80 -7.84
C ARG A 7 -6.99 6.66 -7.69
N THR A 8 -8.25 6.97 -7.41
CA THR A 8 -9.32 5.97 -7.25
C THR A 8 -9.51 5.13 -8.51
N GLN A 9 -9.49 5.74 -9.69
CA GLN A 9 -9.57 5.01 -10.96
C GLN A 9 -8.37 4.09 -11.17
N ALA A 10 -7.16 4.55 -10.86
CA ALA A 10 -5.95 3.74 -11.00
C ALA A 10 -5.97 2.52 -10.08
N LEU A 11 -6.37 2.70 -8.81
CA LEU A 11 -6.47 1.61 -7.84
C LEU A 11 -7.59 0.61 -8.21
N ALA A 12 -8.73 1.10 -8.70
CA ALA A 12 -9.81 0.24 -9.20
C ALA A 12 -9.34 -0.60 -10.41
N GLN A 13 -8.54 -0.01 -11.30
CA GLN A 13 -8.00 -0.73 -12.45
C GLN A 13 -7.00 -1.83 -12.03
N LEU A 14 -6.16 -1.58 -11.01
CA LEU A 14 -5.30 -2.62 -10.44
C LEU A 14 -6.12 -3.80 -9.88
N ARG A 15 -7.22 -3.53 -9.19
CA ARG A 15 -8.13 -4.58 -8.69
C ARG A 15 -8.77 -5.38 -9.82
N ALA A 16 -9.19 -4.71 -10.89
CA ALA A 16 -9.75 -5.38 -12.08
C ALA A 16 -8.72 -6.28 -12.78
N VAL A 17 -7.46 -5.82 -12.88
CA VAL A 17 -6.34 -6.63 -13.40
C VAL A 17 -6.12 -7.86 -12.50
N ALA A 18 -6.10 -7.68 -11.18
CA ALA A 18 -5.94 -8.77 -10.24
C ALA A 18 -7.06 -9.83 -10.38
N GLU A 19 -8.31 -9.40 -10.54
CA GLU A 19 -9.45 -10.28 -10.74
C GLU A 19 -9.37 -11.05 -12.07
N PHE A 20 -8.96 -10.39 -13.15
CA PHE A 20 -8.73 -11.04 -14.43
C PHE A 20 -7.74 -12.20 -14.28
N PHE A 21 -6.55 -11.93 -13.72
CA PHE A 21 -5.53 -12.96 -13.52
C PHE A 21 -5.97 -14.05 -12.54
N ARG A 22 -6.72 -13.75 -11.47
CA ARG A 22 -7.27 -14.81 -10.59
C ARG A 22 -8.15 -15.81 -11.35
N ARG A 23 -8.89 -15.35 -12.35
CA ARG A 23 -9.79 -16.19 -13.16
C ARG A 23 -9.06 -16.95 -14.25
N THR A 24 -8.08 -16.33 -14.91
CA THR A 24 -7.38 -16.93 -16.07
C THR A 24 -6.13 -17.71 -15.65
N GLU A 25 -5.48 -17.31 -14.56
CA GLU A 25 -4.24 -17.87 -14.04
C GLU A 25 -4.26 -17.87 -12.48
N PRO A 26 -4.97 -18.82 -11.83
CA PRO A 26 -5.25 -18.79 -10.38
C PRO A 26 -4.01 -18.76 -9.46
N HIS A 27 -2.85 -19.15 -9.98
CA HIS A 27 -1.57 -19.18 -9.27
C HIS A 27 -0.58 -18.13 -9.79
N SER A 28 -1.04 -17.17 -10.59
CA SER A 28 -0.17 -16.13 -11.11
C SER A 28 0.25 -15.17 -10.00
N PRO A 29 1.57 -14.90 -9.85
CA PRO A 29 2.04 -13.88 -8.91
C PRO A 29 1.54 -12.48 -9.30
N VAL A 30 1.17 -12.26 -10.57
CA VAL A 30 0.65 -10.98 -11.07
C VAL A 30 -0.65 -10.60 -10.39
N ALA A 31 -1.56 -11.57 -10.21
CA ALA A 31 -2.84 -11.34 -9.53
C ALA A 31 -2.63 -10.85 -8.09
N TYR A 32 -1.73 -11.52 -7.37
CA TYR A 32 -1.39 -11.18 -6.00
C TYR A 32 -0.73 -9.80 -5.89
N LEU A 33 0.24 -9.50 -6.77
CA LEU A 33 0.98 -8.23 -6.74
C LEU A 33 0.10 -7.04 -7.12
N ALA A 34 -0.81 -7.18 -8.09
CA ALA A 34 -1.73 -6.11 -8.48
C ALA A 34 -2.71 -5.79 -7.33
N ASP A 35 -3.22 -6.81 -6.65
CA ASP A 35 -4.11 -6.65 -5.49
C ASP A 35 -3.39 -6.00 -4.30
N LYS A 36 -2.14 -6.42 -4.05
CA LYS A 36 -1.26 -5.81 -3.04
C LYS A 36 -0.94 -4.36 -3.36
N ALA A 37 -0.63 -4.04 -4.62
CA ALA A 37 -0.37 -2.67 -5.04
C ALA A 37 -1.59 -1.77 -4.85
N ALA A 38 -2.80 -2.25 -5.18
CA ALA A 38 -4.04 -1.52 -4.92
C ALA A 38 -4.24 -1.27 -3.42
N SER A 39 -4.01 -2.29 -2.58
CA SER A 39 -4.16 -2.21 -1.13
C SER A 39 -3.16 -1.25 -0.49
N TRP A 40 -1.88 -1.33 -0.85
CA TRP A 40 -0.85 -0.39 -0.39
C TRP A 40 -1.13 1.03 -0.88
N GLY A 41 -1.60 1.13 -2.12
CA GLY A 41 -1.97 2.39 -2.73
C GLY A 41 -3.13 3.09 -2.05
N GLU A 42 -3.89 2.46 -1.15
CA GLU A 42 -4.92 3.09 -0.31
C GLU A 42 -4.36 3.61 1.02
N GLN A 43 -3.23 3.08 1.49
CA GLN A 43 -2.62 3.41 2.77
C GLN A 43 -1.78 4.70 2.72
N PRO A 44 -1.71 5.47 3.82
CA PRO A 44 -0.66 6.47 3.99
C PRO A 44 0.73 5.81 4.00
N LEU A 45 1.73 6.49 3.44
CA LEU A 45 3.10 5.98 3.30
C LEU A 45 3.67 5.43 4.61
N HIS A 46 3.44 6.13 5.72
CA HIS A 46 3.95 5.73 7.03
C HIS A 46 3.30 4.45 7.58
N VAL A 47 2.02 4.25 7.31
CA VAL A 47 1.33 3.01 7.69
C VAL A 47 1.91 1.85 6.88
N TRP A 48 2.12 2.06 5.59
CA TRP A 48 2.72 1.05 4.72
C TRP A 48 4.15 0.69 5.17
N LEU A 49 4.99 1.68 5.46
CA LEU A 49 6.38 1.46 5.92
C LEU A 49 6.46 0.56 7.16
N LYS A 50 5.57 0.76 8.14
CA LYS A 50 5.48 -0.08 9.35
C LYS A 50 5.18 -1.56 9.04
N THR A 51 4.53 -1.84 7.92
CA THR A 51 4.20 -3.22 7.51
C THR A 51 5.31 -3.91 6.70
N VAL A 52 6.19 -3.13 6.05
CA VAL A 52 7.23 -3.64 5.14
C VAL A 52 8.60 -3.66 5.81
N VAL A 53 8.90 -2.67 6.64
CA VAL A 53 10.18 -2.55 7.34
C VAL A 53 10.14 -3.41 8.61
N LYS A 54 10.91 -4.49 8.61
CA LYS A 54 11.02 -5.42 9.76
C LYS A 54 12.05 -4.97 10.80
N ASP A 55 12.97 -4.09 10.41
CA ASP A 55 13.99 -3.53 11.28
C ASP A 55 13.43 -2.29 12.00
N ALA A 56 13.30 -2.39 13.33
CA ALA A 56 12.73 -1.31 14.13
C ALA A 56 13.60 -0.04 14.15
N GLY A 57 14.92 -0.17 13.98
CA GLY A 57 15.84 0.97 13.93
C GLY A 57 15.73 1.72 12.60
N ALA A 58 15.66 1.00 11.49
CA ALA A 58 15.42 1.58 10.17
C ALA A 58 14.06 2.29 10.09
N LEU A 59 13.02 1.70 10.69
CA LEU A 59 11.69 2.30 10.73
C LEU A 59 11.66 3.60 11.57
N ALA A 60 12.34 3.62 12.72
CA ALA A 60 12.41 4.79 13.58
C ALA A 60 13.09 5.99 12.88
N HIS A 61 14.14 5.75 12.10
CA HIS A 61 14.79 6.79 11.32
C HIS A 61 13.89 7.37 10.21
N VAL A 62 13.06 6.53 9.59
CA VAL A 62 12.10 6.99 8.58
C VAL A 62 10.95 7.79 9.22
N ASP A 63 10.45 7.38 10.39
CA ASP A 63 9.44 8.14 11.13
C ASP A 63 9.95 9.56 11.48
N GLU A 64 11.23 9.70 11.87
CA GLU A 64 11.88 11.00 12.11
C GLU A 64 11.95 11.86 10.83
N LEU A 65 12.40 11.29 9.70
CA LEU A 65 12.47 12.00 8.42
C LEU A 65 11.09 12.46 7.91
N LEU A 66 10.05 11.69 8.20
CA LEU A 66 8.68 12.02 7.82
C LEU A 66 7.96 12.92 8.84
N GLY A 67 8.62 13.29 9.95
CA GLY A 67 8.06 14.16 10.99
C GLY A 67 6.90 13.52 11.77
N ILE A 68 6.90 12.19 11.91
CA ILE A 68 5.83 11.44 12.57
C ILE A 68 6.19 11.31 14.05
N GLU A 69 5.77 12.29 14.84
CA GLU A 69 5.81 12.16 16.29
C GLU A 69 4.84 11.04 16.69
N ARG A 70 5.37 10.00 17.35
CA ARG A 70 4.51 9.06 18.06
C ARG A 70 3.77 9.87 19.11
N ASP A 71 2.45 10.04 18.94
CA ASP A 71 1.57 10.58 19.97
C ASP A 71 1.80 9.79 21.26
N ALA A 72 2.72 10.28 22.09
CA ALA A 72 2.98 9.77 23.41
C ALA A 72 1.83 10.27 24.27
N GLY A 73 1.00 9.33 24.72
CA GLY A 73 -0.19 9.51 25.53
C GLY A 73 -0.29 10.83 26.29
N LYS A 74 -1.23 11.66 25.86
CA LYS A 74 -1.90 12.61 26.75
C LYS A 74 -3.17 11.95 27.28
N ASP A 75 -2.99 11.06 28.24
CA ASP A 75 -4.00 10.79 29.27
C ASP A 75 -3.29 10.99 30.61
N GLY A 76 -3.40 12.21 31.13
CA GLY A 76 -3.17 12.56 32.52
C GLY A 76 -4.50 12.74 33.22
#